data_AF-A0A2T1CKM9-F1
#
_entry.id   AF-A0A2T1CKM9-F1
#
_cell.length_a   1.000
_cell.length_b   1.000
_cell.length_c   1.000
_cell.angle_alpha   90.00
_cell.angle_beta   90.00
_cell.angle_gamma   90.00
#
_symmetry.space_group_name_H-M   'P 1'
#
loop_
_entity.id
_entity.type
_entity.pdbx_description
1 polymer ?
#
loop_
_entity_poly.entity_id
_entity_poly.type
_entity_poly.pdbx_seq_one_letter_code
_entity_poly.pdbx_strand_id
1 'polypeptide(L)'
;ELGSLVVNPDWRKKGLGTYLTLHLMQQAEKPLYLECLGDQLVQFYQRLGFTPVEWQTLPQSLKRKFGVTQAVATLFRLPIALMHYPS
;
A
#
# COMPACT_ATOMS: atom_id res chain seq x y z
N GLU A 1 9.11 1.52 -0.64
CA GLU A 1 7.87 0.72 -0.80
C GLU A 1 7.80 -0.31 0.31
N LEU A 2 6.59 -0.57 0.83
CA LEU A 2 6.33 -1.68 1.76
C LEU A 2 5.73 -2.85 0.97
N GLY A 3 6.58 -3.74 0.46
CA GLY A 3 6.16 -4.94 -0.26
C GLY A 3 6.02 -6.15 0.69
N SER A 4 4.96 -6.94 0.52
CA SER A 4 4.83 -8.31 1.09
C SER A 4 4.68 -8.45 2.62
N LEU A 5 4.11 -7.45 3.32
CA LEU A 5 3.79 -7.58 4.74
C LEU A 5 2.48 -8.37 4.96
N VAL A 6 2.55 -9.50 5.67
CA VAL A 6 1.38 -10.33 6.00
C VAL A 6 1.42 -10.76 7.47
N VAL A 7 0.29 -10.61 8.17
CA VAL A 7 0.09 -11.17 9.52
C VAL A 7 -0.69 -12.48 9.39
N ASN A 8 -0.16 -13.54 10.02
CA ASN A 8 -0.82 -14.84 10.12
C ASN A 8 -2.28 -14.66 10.63
N PRO A 9 -3.29 -15.29 10.00
CA PRO A 9 -4.70 -15.17 10.38
C PRO A 9 -4.98 -15.27 11.88
N ASP A 10 -4.34 -16.21 12.58
CA ASP A 10 -4.55 -16.48 14.01
C ASP A 10 -4.05 -15.33 14.91
N TRP A 11 -3.23 -14.46 14.35
CA TRP A 11 -2.58 -13.34 15.03
C TRP A 11 -3.11 -11.97 14.58
N ARG A 12 -4.11 -11.93 13.68
CA ARG A 12 -4.73 -10.68 13.23
C ARG A 12 -5.55 -10.03 14.33
N LYS A 13 -5.85 -8.73 14.15
CA LYS A 13 -6.64 -7.90 15.09
C LYS A 13 -6.02 -7.75 16.49
N LYS A 14 -4.72 -8.07 16.65
CA LYS A 14 -3.94 -7.89 17.87
C LYS A 14 -2.93 -6.73 17.78
N GLY A 15 -3.11 -5.82 16.81
CA GLY A 15 -2.22 -4.67 16.60
C GLY A 15 -0.89 -4.96 15.88
N LEU A 16 -0.56 -6.23 15.62
CA LEU A 16 0.71 -6.61 14.96
C LEU A 16 0.91 -5.95 13.59
N GLY A 17 -0.14 -5.87 12.76
CA GLY A 17 -0.05 -5.20 11.46
C GLY A 17 0.34 -3.74 11.60
N THR A 18 -0.30 -3.02 12.53
CA THR A 18 0.04 -1.62 12.83
C THR A 18 1.47 -1.48 13.34
N TYR A 19 1.87 -2.32 14.29
CA TYR A 19 3.23 -2.29 14.85
C TYR A 19 4.30 -2.50 13.76
N LEU A 20 4.14 -3.54 12.94
CA LEU A 20 5.07 -3.86 11.87
C LEU A 20 5.13 -2.75 10.81
N THR A 21 3.96 -2.25 10.37
CA THR A 21 3.92 -1.15 9.39
C THR A 21 4.60 0.11 9.92
N LEU A 22 4.30 0.52 11.16
CA LEU A 22 4.93 1.70 11.76
C LEU A 22 6.44 1.53 11.93
N HIS A 23 6.89 0.35 12.37
CA HIS A 23 8.31 0.05 12.50
C HIS A 23 9.04 0.17 11.16
N LEU A 24 8.49 -0.42 10.09
CA LEU A 24 9.09 -0.34 8.75
C LEU A 24 9.03 1.08 8.17
N MET A 25 7.95 1.83 8.44
CA MET A 25 7.85 3.24 8.03
C MET A 25 8.94 4.11 8.65
N GLN A 26 9.36 3.83 9.88
CA GLN A 26 10.44 4.56 10.55
C GLN A 26 11.82 4.30 9.92
N GLN A 27 12.01 3.14 9.30
CA GLN A 27 13.28 2.74 8.69
C GLN A 27 13.38 3.08 7.20
N ALA A 28 12.25 3.27 6.54
CA ALA A 28 12.21 3.46 5.10
C ALA A 28 12.43 4.93 4.71
N GLU A 29 13.15 5.14 3.61
CA GLU A 29 13.23 6.44 2.95
C GLU A 29 11.86 6.82 2.39
N LYS A 30 11.50 8.10 2.55
CA LYS A 30 10.21 8.65 2.13
C LYS A 30 10.36 9.48 0.84
N PRO A 31 9.29 9.66 0.05
CA PRO A 31 7.91 9.22 0.28
C PRO A 31 7.71 7.71 0.09
N LEU A 32 6.67 7.15 0.73
CA LEU A 32 6.31 5.74 0.59
C LEU A 32 5.11 5.56 -0.33
N TYR A 33 5.13 4.49 -1.12
CA TYR A 33 4.05 4.08 -1.99
C TYR A 33 3.75 2.59 -1.81
N LEU A 34 2.48 2.22 -1.98
CA LEU A 34 2.03 0.83 -1.94
C LEU A 34 0.75 0.62 -2.77
N GLU A 35 0.57 -0.62 -3.22
CA GLU A 35 -0.67 -1.12 -3.82
C GLU A 35 -1.55 -1.78 -2.74
N CYS A 36 -2.79 -1.32 -2.63
CA CYS A 36 -3.78 -1.84 -1.70
C CYS A 36 -4.86 -2.61 -2.45
N LEU A 37 -5.09 -3.87 -2.09
CA LEU A 37 -6.24 -4.64 -2.57
C LEU A 37 -7.41 -4.53 -1.58
N GLY A 38 -8.50 -3.90 -2.03
CA GLY A 38 -9.78 -3.82 -1.34
C GLY A 38 -9.85 -2.78 -0.21
N ASP A 39 -11.08 -2.40 0.13
CA ASP A 39 -11.38 -1.26 1.00
C ASP A 39 -10.87 -1.44 2.43
N GLN A 40 -10.85 -2.68 2.96
CA GLN A 40 -10.35 -2.94 4.31
C GLN A 40 -8.87 -2.56 4.46
N LEU A 41 -8.06 -2.85 3.44
CA LEU A 41 -6.64 -2.55 3.45
C LEU A 41 -6.40 -1.05 3.22
N VAL A 42 -7.18 -0.43 2.34
CA VAL A 42 -7.19 1.03 2.15
C VAL A 42 -7.48 1.74 3.48
N GLN A 43 -8.57 1.37 4.17
CA GLN A 43 -8.92 1.97 5.46
C GLN A 43 -7.83 1.72 6.53
N PHE A 44 -7.19 0.55 6.51
CA PHE A 44 -6.07 0.26 7.40
C PHE A 44 -4.92 1.23 7.20
N TYR A 45 -4.45 1.43 5.97
CA TYR A 45 -3.34 2.34 5.70
C TYR A 45 -3.73 3.81 5.84
N GLN A 46 -4.99 4.19 5.58
CA GLN A 46 -5.49 5.55 5.86
C GLN A 46 -5.36 5.93 7.33
N ARG A 47 -5.66 5.01 8.26
CA ARG A 47 -5.45 5.24 9.70
C ARG A 47 -3.97 5.42 10.08
N LEU A 48 -3.05 4.99 9.23
CA LEU A 48 -1.61 5.16 9.40
C LEU A 48 -1.05 6.38 8.65
N GLY A 49 -1.93 7.22 8.08
CA GLY A 49 -1.56 8.47 7.41
C GLY A 49 -1.31 8.34 5.90
N PHE A 50 -1.58 7.18 5.29
CA PHE A 50 -1.53 7.07 3.83
C PHE A 50 -2.76 7.69 3.18
N THR A 51 -2.59 8.30 2.02
CA THR A 51 -3.68 8.84 1.20
C THR A 51 -3.72 8.17 -0.17
N PRO A 52 -4.91 7.97 -0.76
CA PRO A 52 -5.00 7.52 -2.15
C PRO A 52 -4.25 8.47 -3.10
N VAL A 53 -3.64 7.93 -4.15
CA VAL A 53 -2.90 8.68 -5.15
C VAL A 53 -3.25 8.20 -6.56
N GLU A 54 -3.31 9.13 -7.51
CA GLU A 54 -3.61 8.79 -8.90
C GLU A 54 -2.38 8.26 -9.63
N TRP A 55 -2.59 7.29 -10.53
CA TRP A 55 -1.54 6.68 -11.36
C TRP A 55 -0.67 7.73 -12.08
N GLN A 56 -1.28 8.79 -12.59
CA GLN A 56 -0.61 9.84 -13.36
C GLN A 56 0.45 10.57 -12.54
N THR A 57 0.23 10.69 -11.22
CA THR A 57 1.10 11.40 -10.29
C THR A 57 2.24 10.54 -9.72
N LEU A 58 2.27 9.24 -10.02
CA LEU A 58 3.34 8.36 -9.57
C LEU A 58 4.67 8.68 -10.28
N PRO A 59 5.81 8.56 -9.56
CA PRO A 59 7.13 8.52 -10.16
C PRO A 59 7.27 7.45 -11.25
N GLN A 60 8.03 7.74 -12.30
CA GLN A 60 8.19 6.85 -13.46
C GLN A 60 8.81 5.48 -13.10
N SER A 61 9.67 5.42 -12.07
CA SER A 61 10.21 4.17 -11.54
C SER A 61 9.11 3.26 -10.99
N LEU A 62 8.14 3.83 -10.28
CA LEU A 62 7.01 3.09 -9.69
C LEU A 62 5.96 2.72 -10.73
N LYS A 63 5.72 3.57 -11.74
CA LYS A 63 4.85 3.21 -12.87
C LYS A 63 5.31 1.93 -13.57
N ARG A 64 6.61 1.71 -13.68
CA ARG A 64 7.16 0.45 -14.23
C ARG A 64 6.92 -0.74 -13.31
N LYS A 65 7.06 -0.54 -11.99
CA LYS A 65 6.88 -1.60 -11.00
C LYS A 65 5.41 -2.03 -10.84
N PHE A 66 4.50 -1.08 -10.80
CA PHE A 66 3.07 -1.31 -10.60
C PHE A 66 2.29 -1.50 -11.91
N GLY A 67 2.93 -1.32 -13.07
CA GLY A 67 2.24 -1.25 -14.36
C GLY A 67 1.49 -2.53 -14.73
N VAL A 68 2.10 -3.69 -14.44
CA VAL A 68 1.47 -5.00 -14.71
C VAL A 68 0.28 -5.23 -13.78
N THR A 69 0.43 -4.99 -12.49
CA THR A 69 -0.64 -5.12 -11.50
C THR A 69 -1.82 -4.20 -11.84
N GLN A 70 -1.55 -2.94 -12.18
CA GLN A 70 -2.59 -1.96 -12.55
C GLN A 70 -3.33 -2.34 -13.84
N ALA A 71 -2.61 -2.84 -14.85
CA ALA A 71 -3.22 -3.28 -16.10
C ALA A 71 -4.16 -4.47 -15.87
N VAL A 72 -3.72 -5.47 -15.09
CA VAL A 72 -4.55 -6.62 -14.69
C VAL A 72 -5.75 -6.14 -13.87
N ALA A 73 -5.55 -5.27 -12.88
CA ALA A 73 -6.62 -4.74 -12.05
C ALA A 73 -7.69 -4.01 -12.87
N THR A 74 -7.27 -3.22 -13.86
CA THR A 74 -8.17 -2.47 -14.74
C THR A 74 -8.97 -3.43 -15.64
N LEU A 75 -8.30 -4.42 -16.23
CA LEU A 75 -8.94 -5.42 -17.10
C LEU A 75 -9.99 -6.27 -16.35
N PHE A 76 -9.67 -6.67 -15.12
CA PHE A 76 -10.54 -7.52 -14.29
C PHE A 76 -11.41 -6.75 -13.29
N ARG A 77 -11.39 -5.40 -13.32
CA ARG A 77 -12.11 -4.52 -12.38
C ARG A 77 -11.85 -4.84 -10.91
N LEU A 78 -10.60 -5.16 -10.57
CA LEU A 78 -10.19 -5.42 -9.18
C LEU A 78 -10.11 -4.13 -8.39
N PRO A 79 -10.48 -4.12 -7.10
CA PRO A 79 -10.47 -2.94 -6.25
C PRO A 79 -9.04 -2.63 -5.76
N ILE A 80 -8.13 -2.28 -6.68
CA ILE A 80 -6.77 -1.88 -6.33
C ILE A 80 -6.69 -0.36 -6.20
N ALA A 81 -6.21 0.12 -5.06
CA ALA A 81 -5.91 1.51 -4.81
C ALA A 81 -4.39 1.70 -4.66
N LEU A 82 -3.87 2.76 -5.28
CA LEU A 82 -2.52 3.23 -5.02
C LEU A 82 -2.55 4.18 -3.83
N MET A 83 -1.63 3.99 -2.89
CA MET A 83 -1.55 4.79 -1.68
C MET A 83 -0.17 5.44 -1.55
N HIS A 84 -0.14 6.62 -0.97
CA HIS A 84 1.05 7.45 -0.77
C HIS A 84 1.15 7.90 0.69
N TYR A 85 2.37 7.94 1.23
CA TYR A 85 2.70 8.58 2.50
C TYR A 85 3.81 9.62 2.26
N PRO A 86 3.62 10.88 2.69
CA PRO A 86 4.54 11.98 2.39
C PRO A 86 5.86 11.85 3.14
N SER A 87 6.87 12.62 2.69
CA SER A 87 8.16 12.80 3.36
C SER A 87 8.04 13.46 4.72
#